data_AF-A0A554KWZ2-F1
#
_entry.id   AF-A0A554KWZ2-F1
#
_cell.length_a   1.000
_cell.length_b   1.000
_cell.length_c   1.000
_cell.angle_alpha   90.00
_cell.angle_beta   90.00
_cell.angle_gamma   90.00
#
_symmetry.space_group_name_H-M   'P 1'
#
loop_
_entity.id
_entity.type
_entity.pdbx_description
1 polymer ?
#
loop_
_entity_poly.entity_id
_entity_poly.type
_entity_poly.pdbx_seq_one_letter_code
_entity_poly.pdbx_strand_id
1 'polypeptide(L)'
;MDEQNPPNPATPINPEGTPPEPTPQPTPAPTPTPQPEPVQQPQQEQKPPEQPAVSQSQPAKPKHSTLMAVLAYVLFFIPLLTDAKNDPFVKFHVKQGLVLFIACLATGIIVRMPVIGWILIAPLNIFLLILWIIGVLNALGGKQKPLPVIGQYGEKFDF
;
A
#
# COMPACT_ATOMS: atom_id res chain seq x y z
N MET A 1 -36.77 47.64 26.04
CA MET A 1 -36.68 48.67 24.98
C MET A 1 -36.15 47.90 23.81
N ASP A 2 -37.06 47.25 23.10
CA ASP A 2 -36.83 46.30 22.02
C ASP A 2 -38.08 46.54 21.14
N GLU A 3 -38.01 46.77 19.84
CA GLU A 3 -37.31 45.96 18.87
C GLU A 3 -37.22 46.78 17.56
N GLN A 4 -36.02 46.90 16.99
CA GLN A 4 -35.83 47.43 15.64
C GLN A 4 -36.13 46.33 14.62
N ASN A 5 -36.88 46.65 13.57
CA ASN A 5 -36.65 46.03 12.26
C ASN A 5 -37.07 47.00 11.13
N PRO A 6 -36.17 47.37 10.20
CA PRO A 6 -36.52 48.19 9.05
C PRO A 6 -37.39 47.43 8.02
N PRO A 7 -38.16 48.15 7.18
CA PRO A 7 -39.13 47.56 6.27
C PRO A 7 -38.49 46.78 5.11
N ASN A 8 -39.15 45.68 4.78
CA ASN A 8 -38.90 44.76 3.66
C ASN A 8 -38.89 45.49 2.29
N PRO A 9 -37.93 45.24 1.38
CA PRO A 9 -37.92 45.87 0.07
C PRO A 9 -39.13 45.47 -0.78
N ALA A 10 -39.66 46.47 -1.49
CA ALA A 10 -40.84 46.38 -2.32
C ALA A 10 -40.72 45.33 -3.43
N THR A 11 -41.79 44.53 -3.58
CA THR A 11 -42.03 43.64 -4.71
C THR A 11 -42.13 44.44 -6.02
N PRO A 12 -41.48 44.01 -7.12
CA PRO A 12 -41.68 44.65 -8.41
C PRO A 12 -43.12 44.42 -8.90
N ILE A 13 -43.79 45.54 -9.18
CA ILE A 13 -45.11 45.65 -9.80
C ILE A 13 -44.96 45.38 -11.31
N ASN A 14 -45.66 44.35 -11.80
CA ASN A 14 -45.77 44.04 -13.24
C ASN A 14 -46.95 44.84 -13.83
N PRO A 15 -46.82 45.53 -14.98
CA PRO A 15 -47.83 46.47 -15.46
C PRO A 15 -48.79 45.83 -16.48
N GLU A 16 -49.52 44.79 -16.10
CA GLU A 16 -50.56 44.25 -16.98
C GLU A 16 -51.75 43.71 -16.17
N GLY A 17 -52.87 44.44 -16.24
CA GLY A 17 -54.10 44.16 -15.50
C GLY A 17 -54.93 43.07 -16.16
N THR A 18 -54.73 41.82 -15.72
CA THR A 18 -55.58 40.69 -16.10
C THR A 18 -55.98 39.90 -14.84
N PRO A 19 -57.25 39.46 -14.69
CA PRO A 19 -57.69 38.73 -13.49
C PRO A 19 -56.92 37.41 -13.32
N PRO A 20 -56.76 36.90 -12.07
CA PRO A 20 -56.19 35.58 -11.87
C PRO A 20 -57.10 34.50 -12.50
N GLU A 21 -56.51 33.70 -13.38
CA GLU A 21 -57.14 32.55 -14.02
C GLU A 21 -57.47 31.47 -12.97
N PRO A 22 -58.63 30.79 -13.04
CA PRO A 22 -58.94 29.69 -12.14
C PRO A 22 -57.92 28.56 -12.30
N THR A 23 -57.36 28.10 -11.19
CA THR A 23 -56.36 27.02 -11.18
C THR A 23 -56.95 25.75 -11.80
N PRO A 24 -56.36 25.16 -12.85
CA PRO A 24 -56.81 23.89 -13.36
C PRO A 24 -56.54 22.78 -12.34
N GLN A 25 -57.54 21.96 -12.04
CA GLN A 25 -57.34 20.72 -11.29
C GLN A 25 -56.32 19.83 -12.02
N PRO A 26 -55.45 19.10 -11.31
CA PRO A 26 -54.52 18.17 -11.94
C PRO A 26 -55.32 17.08 -12.66
N THR A 27 -55.19 17.04 -13.98
CA THR A 27 -55.71 15.97 -14.82
C THR A 27 -55.05 14.65 -14.40
N PRO A 28 -55.79 13.53 -14.26
CA PRO A 28 -55.14 12.23 -14.12
C PRO A 28 -54.24 12.01 -15.34
N ALA A 29 -52.96 11.73 -15.09
CA ALA A 29 -51.99 11.48 -16.14
C ALA A 29 -52.54 10.40 -17.09
N PRO A 30 -52.33 10.52 -18.42
CA PRO A 30 -52.67 9.45 -19.33
C PRO A 30 -51.90 8.19 -18.91
N THR A 31 -52.61 7.09 -18.71
CA THR A 31 -52.02 5.75 -18.62
C THR A 31 -51.01 5.61 -19.75
N PRO A 32 -49.74 5.25 -19.49
CA PRO A 32 -48.79 5.06 -20.57
C PRO A 32 -49.33 3.95 -21.47
N THR A 33 -49.67 4.33 -22.71
CA THR A 33 -49.89 3.41 -23.81
C THR A 33 -48.73 2.43 -23.83
N PRO A 34 -48.95 1.10 -23.88
CA PRO A 34 -47.85 0.17 -24.03
C PRO A 34 -47.12 0.53 -25.32
N GLN A 35 -45.91 1.09 -25.19
CA GLN A 35 -45.01 1.19 -26.31
C GLN A 35 -44.83 -0.23 -26.86
N PRO A 36 -44.89 -0.45 -28.19
CA PRO A 36 -44.47 -1.72 -28.72
C PRO A 36 -43.04 -1.95 -28.21
N GLU A 37 -42.85 -3.02 -27.45
CA GLU A 37 -41.51 -3.44 -27.06
C GLU A 37 -40.66 -3.48 -28.34
N PRO A 38 -39.44 -2.94 -28.32
CA PRO A 38 -38.53 -3.16 -29.43
C PRO A 38 -38.42 -4.67 -29.58
N VAL A 39 -38.90 -5.18 -30.72
CA VAL A 39 -38.81 -6.59 -31.08
C VAL A 39 -37.35 -6.98 -30.86
N GLN A 40 -37.11 -7.76 -29.80
CA GLN A 40 -35.82 -8.38 -29.60
C GLN A 40 -35.69 -9.37 -30.75
N GLN A 41 -35.02 -8.94 -31.82
CA GLN A 41 -34.42 -9.87 -32.76
C GLN A 41 -33.67 -10.91 -31.91
N PRO A 42 -33.78 -12.21 -32.21
CA PRO A 42 -32.90 -13.19 -31.59
C PRO A 42 -31.49 -12.67 -31.77
N GLN A 43 -30.86 -12.20 -30.69
CA GLN A 43 -29.43 -12.03 -30.69
C GLN A 43 -28.92 -13.43 -31.00
N GLN A 44 -28.43 -13.62 -32.23
CA GLN A 44 -27.55 -14.73 -32.49
C GLN A 44 -26.51 -14.65 -31.39
N GLU A 45 -26.48 -15.68 -30.55
CA GLU A 45 -25.42 -15.88 -29.58
C GLU A 45 -24.13 -16.04 -30.39
N GLN A 46 -23.52 -14.92 -30.75
CA GLN A 46 -22.16 -14.88 -31.23
C GLN A 46 -21.32 -15.27 -30.03
N LYS A 47 -21.09 -16.59 -29.91
CA LYS A 47 -19.97 -17.14 -29.15
C LYS A 47 -18.78 -16.24 -29.48
N PRO A 48 -18.17 -15.56 -28.48
CA PRO A 48 -16.96 -14.79 -28.73
C PRO A 48 -16.03 -15.65 -29.58
N PRO A 49 -15.34 -15.08 -30.60
CA PRO A 49 -14.40 -15.87 -31.37
C PRO A 49 -13.53 -16.60 -30.38
N GLU A 50 -13.57 -17.93 -30.47
CA GLU A 50 -12.79 -18.82 -29.64
C GLU A 50 -11.34 -18.53 -29.99
N GLN A 51 -10.78 -17.49 -29.37
CA GLN A 51 -9.36 -17.36 -29.18
C GLN A 51 -8.95 -18.74 -28.72
N PRO A 52 -7.96 -19.39 -29.36
CA PRO A 52 -7.40 -20.60 -28.80
C PRO A 52 -7.17 -20.25 -27.34
N ALA A 53 -7.82 -20.98 -26.44
CA ALA A 53 -7.45 -20.91 -25.05
C ALA A 53 -5.96 -21.20 -25.10
N VAL A 54 -5.15 -20.15 -25.02
CA VAL A 54 -3.74 -20.28 -24.75
C VAL A 54 -3.81 -20.79 -23.34
N SER A 55 -3.92 -22.12 -23.23
CA SER A 55 -3.48 -22.88 -22.10
C SER A 55 -2.07 -22.38 -21.92
N GLN A 56 -1.94 -21.34 -21.10
CA GLN A 56 -0.69 -20.97 -20.50
C GLN A 56 -0.42 -22.12 -19.53
N SER A 57 -0.04 -23.26 -20.09
CA SER A 57 0.81 -24.22 -19.43
C SER A 57 2.06 -23.42 -19.13
N GLN A 58 2.05 -22.75 -17.97
CA GLN A 58 3.25 -22.11 -17.45
C GLN A 58 4.33 -23.17 -17.52
N PRO A 59 5.40 -22.95 -18.29
CA PRO A 59 6.50 -23.90 -18.30
C PRO A 59 6.90 -24.08 -16.84
N ALA A 60 6.92 -25.33 -16.38
CA ALA A 60 7.25 -25.65 -15.00
C ALA A 60 8.51 -24.86 -14.62
N LYS A 61 8.39 -23.90 -13.69
CA LYS A 61 9.51 -23.03 -13.33
C LYS A 61 10.71 -23.91 -12.97
N PRO A 62 11.90 -23.67 -13.54
CA PRO A 62 13.07 -24.48 -13.21
C PRO A 62 13.26 -24.46 -11.69
N LYS A 63 13.35 -25.65 -11.07
CA LYS A 63 13.48 -25.77 -9.60
C LYS A 63 14.62 -24.90 -9.06
N HIS A 64 15.69 -24.75 -9.84
CA HIS A 64 16.83 -23.87 -9.56
C HIS A 64 16.45 -22.38 -9.48
N SER A 65 15.66 -21.85 -10.42
CA SER A 65 15.22 -20.45 -10.41
C SER A 65 14.32 -20.14 -9.23
N THR A 66 13.46 -21.08 -8.84
CA THR A 66 12.64 -20.97 -7.64
C THR A 66 13.49 -20.94 -6.37
N LEU A 67 14.52 -21.80 -6.27
CA LEU A 67 15.43 -21.81 -5.13
C LEU A 67 16.20 -20.49 -4.99
N MET A 68 16.74 -19.97 -6.10
CA MET A 68 17.45 -18.68 -6.10
C MET A 68 16.53 -17.51 -5.72
N ALA A 69 15.27 -17.54 -6.15
CA ALA A 69 14.28 -16.55 -5.74
C ALA A 69 14.00 -16.59 -4.23
N VAL A 70 13.94 -17.79 -3.62
CA VAL A 70 13.79 -17.93 -2.16
C VAL A 70 15.03 -17.40 -1.43
N LEU A 71 16.23 -17.75 -1.91
CA LEU A 71 17.48 -17.28 -1.31
C LEU A 71 17.59 -15.74 -1.33
N ALA A 72 17.07 -15.08 -2.36
CA ALA A 72 17.06 -13.62 -2.45
C ALA A 72 16.29 -12.93 -1.31
N TYR A 73 15.22 -13.54 -0.78
CA TYR A 73 14.48 -13.00 0.38
C TYR A 73 15.23 -13.15 1.70
N VAL A 74 16.16 -14.11 1.79
CA VAL A 74 16.95 -14.41 2.98
C VAL A 74 18.41 -14.03 2.79
N LEU A 75 18.69 -12.98 2.01
CA LEU A 75 20.02 -12.60 1.52
C LEU A 75 21.13 -12.63 2.58
N PHE A 76 20.88 -12.11 3.79
CA PHE A 76 21.89 -12.09 4.85
C PHE A 76 22.02 -13.41 5.63
N PHE A 77 21.07 -14.33 5.49
CA PHE A 77 21.15 -15.70 6.02
C PHE A 77 21.79 -16.67 5.02
N ILE A 78 21.93 -16.32 3.74
CA ILE A 78 22.56 -17.18 2.72
C ILE A 78 23.91 -17.74 3.20
N PRO A 79 24.83 -16.97 3.82
CA PRO A 79 26.11 -17.53 4.25
C PRO A 79 25.98 -18.64 5.30
N LEU A 80 24.92 -18.64 6.11
CA LEU A 80 24.63 -19.73 7.06
C LEU A 80 24.15 -21.01 6.38
N LEU A 81 23.59 -20.90 5.18
CA LEU A 81 23.08 -22.03 4.40
C LEU A 81 24.15 -22.67 3.52
N THR A 82 25.35 -22.10 3.47
CA THR A 82 26.48 -22.62 2.69
C THR A 82 27.60 -23.13 3.60
N ASP A 83 28.68 -23.61 3.00
CA ASP A 83 29.89 -24.00 3.75
C ASP A 83 30.62 -22.79 4.36
N ALA A 84 30.29 -21.57 3.91
CA ALA A 84 30.81 -20.32 4.46
C ALA A 84 30.44 -20.13 5.94
N LYS A 85 29.41 -20.83 6.45
CA LYS A 85 29.01 -20.78 7.86
C LYS A 85 30.13 -21.14 8.83
N ASN A 86 31.14 -21.90 8.40
CA ASN A 86 32.26 -22.30 9.27
C ASN A 86 33.35 -21.23 9.38
N ASP A 87 33.34 -20.22 8.52
CA ASP A 87 34.31 -19.14 8.54
C ASP A 87 33.99 -18.15 9.68
N PRO A 88 34.92 -17.92 10.64
CA PRO A 88 34.74 -16.96 11.71
C PRO A 88 34.42 -15.53 11.23
N PHE A 89 34.99 -15.11 10.09
CA PHE A 89 34.72 -13.81 9.48
C PHE A 89 33.26 -13.70 9.03
N VAL A 90 32.75 -14.74 8.36
CA VAL A 90 31.36 -14.83 7.93
C VAL A 90 30.43 -14.87 9.13
N LYS A 91 30.71 -15.73 10.13
CA LYS A 91 29.91 -15.80 11.36
C LYS A 91 29.80 -14.45 12.05
N PHE A 92 30.90 -13.70 12.14
CA PHE A 92 30.90 -12.37 12.73
C PHE A 92 29.93 -11.43 12.00
N HIS A 93 30.02 -11.32 10.68
CA HIS A 93 29.16 -10.42 9.91
C HIS A 93 27.71 -10.87 9.87
N VAL A 94 27.44 -12.18 9.92
CA VAL A 94 26.10 -12.73 10.09
C VAL A 94 25.52 -12.32 11.44
N LYS A 95 26.28 -12.43 12.54
CA LYS A 95 25.83 -11.99 13.88
C LYS A 95 25.53 -10.49 13.88
N GLN A 96 26.40 -9.65 13.31
CA GLN A 96 26.16 -8.20 13.19
C GLN A 96 24.91 -7.89 12.34
N GLY A 97 24.73 -8.58 11.22
CA GLY A 97 23.54 -8.45 10.37
C GLY A 97 22.25 -8.85 11.08
N LEU A 98 22.29 -9.94 11.86
CA LEU A 98 21.15 -10.40 12.66
C LEU A 98 20.77 -9.39 13.76
N VAL A 99 21.74 -8.84 14.47
CA VAL A 99 21.49 -7.76 15.45
C VAL A 99 20.84 -6.56 14.79
N LEU A 100 21.39 -6.11 13.65
CA LEU A 100 20.84 -4.97 12.91
C LEU A 100 19.41 -5.26 12.42
N PHE A 101 19.14 -6.48 11.95
CA PHE A 101 17.80 -6.91 11.56
C PHE A 101 16.81 -6.88 12.74
N ILE A 102 17.20 -7.37 13.92
CA ILE A 102 16.38 -7.30 15.13
C ILE A 102 16.12 -5.83 15.51
N ALA A 103 17.12 -4.95 15.40
CA ALA A 103 16.94 -3.52 15.64
C ALA A 103 15.94 -2.90 14.65
N CYS A 104 15.95 -3.28 13.37
CA CYS A 104 14.94 -2.87 12.39
C CYS A 104 13.53 -3.33 12.79
N LEU A 105 13.37 -4.57 13.28
CA LEU A 105 12.08 -5.08 13.76
C LEU A 105 11.59 -4.31 15.00
N ALA A 106 12.50 -4.00 15.94
CA ALA A 106 12.19 -3.22 17.13
C ALA A 106 11.71 -1.80 16.78
N THR A 107 12.31 -1.16 15.77
CA THR A 107 11.84 0.12 15.22
C THR A 107 10.39 0.04 14.75
N GLY A 108 9.99 -1.07 14.12
CA GLY A 108 8.61 -1.32 13.69
C GLY A 108 7.59 -1.32 14.85
N ILE A 109 8.02 -1.61 16.08
CA ILE A 109 7.18 -1.54 17.28
C ILE A 109 7.13 -0.10 17.80
N ILE A 110 8.27 0.60 17.83
CA ILE A 110 8.39 1.98 18.32
C ILE A 110 7.51 2.94 17.50
N VAL A 111 7.46 2.77 16.18
CA VAL A 111 6.68 3.64 15.29
C VAL A 111 5.16 3.51 15.47
N ARG A 112 4.67 2.47 16.17
CA ARG A 112 3.24 2.34 16.51
C ARG A 112 2.80 3.26 17.65
N MET A 113 3.74 3.82 18.42
CA MET A 113 3.42 4.79 19.46
C MET A 113 3.08 6.14 18.81
N PRO A 114 1.87 6.70 19.03
CA PRO A 114 1.50 7.99 18.45
C PRO A 114 2.40 9.11 19.01
N VAL A 115 2.58 10.17 18.22
CA VAL A 115 3.47 11.33 18.51
C VAL A 115 4.96 10.97 18.55
N ILE A 116 5.40 10.11 19.48
CA ILE A 116 6.82 9.73 19.64
C ILE A 116 7.31 8.95 18.42
N GLY A 117 6.55 7.95 17.98
CA GLY A 117 6.92 7.11 16.85
C GLY A 117 7.07 7.91 15.55
N TRP A 118 6.21 8.91 15.33
CA TRP A 118 6.25 9.75 14.13
C TRP A 118 7.45 10.68 14.09
N ILE A 119 7.88 11.21 15.24
CA ILE A 119 9.06 12.07 15.32
C ILE A 119 10.34 11.21 15.16
N LEU A 120 10.36 10.01 15.74
CA LEU A 120 11.55 9.17 15.76
C LEU A 120 11.75 8.33 14.49
N ILE A 121 10.73 8.14 13.64
CA ILE A 121 10.83 7.24 12.48
C ILE A 121 11.94 7.65 11.50
N ALA A 122 12.03 8.93 11.16
CA ALA A 122 13.04 9.43 10.24
C ALA A 122 14.46 9.29 10.81
N PRO A 123 14.80 9.87 11.99
CA PRO A 123 16.15 9.75 12.53
C PRO A 123 16.55 8.30 12.81
N LEU A 124 15.63 7.44 13.25
CA LEU A 124 15.91 6.04 13.53
C LEU A 124 16.22 5.24 12.25
N ASN A 125 15.48 5.47 11.17
CA ASN A 125 15.79 4.86 9.87
C ASN A 125 17.15 5.31 9.33
N ILE A 126 17.47 6.61 9.45
CA ILE A 126 18.76 7.14 9.01
C ILE A 126 19.89 6.54 9.86
N PHE A 127 19.70 6.45 11.17
CA PHE A 127 20.66 5.81 12.07
C PHE A 127 20.91 4.34 11.70
N LEU A 128 19.85 3.55 11.48
CA LEU A 128 19.98 2.15 11.07
C LEU A 128 20.65 2.00 9.70
N LEU A 129 20.37 2.91 8.76
CA LEU A 129 21.03 2.94 7.46
C LEU A 129 22.54 3.23 7.61
N ILE A 130 22.92 4.17 8.47
CA ILE A 130 24.34 4.45 8.77
C ILE A 130 25.02 3.21 9.35
N LEU A 131 24.39 2.53 10.32
CA LEU A 131 24.93 1.28 10.87
C LEU A 131 25.08 0.20 9.80
N TRP A 132 24.10 0.06 8.90
CA TRP A 132 24.20 -0.87 7.77
C TRP A 132 25.41 -0.58 6.89
N ILE A 133 25.61 0.69 6.50
CA ILE A 133 26.76 1.12 5.68
C ILE A 133 28.07 0.82 6.40
N ILE A 134 28.18 1.14 7.70
CA ILE A 134 29.37 0.83 8.50
C ILE A 134 29.66 -0.67 8.51
N GLY A 135 28.63 -1.50 8.68
CA GLY A 135 28.76 -2.96 8.64
C GLY A 135 29.27 -3.48 7.30
N VAL A 136 28.73 -2.97 6.19
CA VAL A 136 29.17 -3.30 4.83
C VAL A 136 30.61 -2.84 4.59
N LEU A 137 30.97 -1.61 4.95
CA LEU A 137 32.34 -1.09 4.80
C LEU A 137 33.35 -1.87 5.64
N ASN A 138 32.97 -2.30 6.84
CA ASN A 138 33.80 -3.19 7.66
C ASN A 138 34.01 -4.54 6.96
N ALA A 139 32.95 -5.14 6.40
CA ALA A 139 33.05 -6.41 5.68
C ALA A 139 33.91 -6.29 4.41
N LEU A 140 33.68 -5.27 3.58
CA LEU A 140 34.47 -4.99 2.39
C LEU A 140 35.95 -4.72 2.73
N GLY A 141 36.20 -4.13 3.89
CA GLY A 141 37.54 -3.89 4.40
C GLY A 141 38.19 -5.07 5.14
N GLY A 142 37.52 -6.23 5.23
CA GLY A 142 38.02 -7.41 5.93
C GLY A 142 38.12 -7.25 7.46
N LYS A 143 37.29 -6.37 8.06
CA LYS A 143 37.36 -5.99 9.48
C LYS A 143 36.19 -6.56 10.27
N GLN A 144 36.50 -7.34 11.31
CA GLN A 144 35.52 -7.77 12.31
C GLN A 144 35.32 -6.70 13.39
N LYS A 145 34.73 -5.56 13.01
CA LYS A 145 34.41 -4.46 13.93
C LYS A 145 32.92 -4.42 14.24
N PRO A 146 32.52 -4.43 15.53
CA PRO A 146 31.12 -4.40 15.89
C PRO A 146 30.48 -3.08 15.45
N LEU A 147 29.20 -3.13 15.09
CA LEU A 147 28.43 -1.93 14.80
C LEU A 147 28.37 -1.01 16.04
N PRO A 148 28.47 0.31 15.87
CA PRO A 148 28.26 1.25 16.97
C PRO A 148 26.92 0.99 17.68
N VAL A 149 26.90 1.14 19.01
CA VAL A 149 25.73 1.02 19.90
C VAL A 149 25.16 -0.41 20.04
N ILE A 150 24.94 -1.12 18.94
CA ILE A 150 24.24 -2.41 18.93
C ILE A 150 25.16 -3.62 18.73
N GLY A 151 26.35 -3.44 18.16
CA GLY A 151 27.18 -4.55 17.69
C GLY A 151 27.64 -5.52 18.79
N GLN A 152 27.73 -5.05 20.04
CA GLN A 152 28.02 -5.88 21.21
C GLN A 152 27.02 -7.02 21.44
N TYR A 153 25.76 -6.85 21.01
CA TYR A 153 24.75 -7.91 21.12
C TYR A 153 25.04 -9.09 20.19
N GLY A 154 25.92 -8.92 19.20
CA GLY A 154 26.34 -9.99 18.31
C GLY A 154 27.07 -11.12 19.06
N GLU A 155 27.73 -10.80 20.17
CA GLU A 155 28.44 -11.78 21.01
C GLU A 155 27.50 -12.70 21.79
N LYS A 156 26.19 -12.41 21.83
CA LYS A 156 25.19 -13.22 22.52
C LYS A 156 24.67 -14.40 21.70
N PHE A 157 25.14 -14.56 20.47
CA PHE A 157 24.78 -15.67 19.60
C PHE A 157 25.88 -16.72 19.59
N ASP A 158 25.56 -17.95 19.99
CA ASP A 158 26.53 -19.05 20.21
C ASP A 158 26.70 -20.01 19.01
N PHE A 159 26.46 -19.53 17.79
CA PHE A 159 26.65 -20.31 16.56
C PHE A 159 27.92 -19.93 15.78
#